data_AF-A0A956GG79-F1
#
_entry.id   AF-A0A956GG79-F1
#
_cell.length_a   1.000
_cell.length_b   1.000
_cell.length_c   1.000
_cell.angle_alpha   90.00
_cell.angle_beta   90.00
_cell.angle_gamma   90.00
#
_symmetry.space_group_name_H-M   'P 1'
#
loop_
_entity.id
_entity.type
_entity.pdbx_description
1 polymer ?
#
loop_
_entity_poly.entity_id
_entity_poly.type
_entity_poly.pdbx_seq_one_letter_code
_entity_poly.pdbx_strand_id
1 'polypeptide(L)'
;MSDQPEHTDTDALLSRWLTNPIFAAAGETRCRELAASCAPRRYDAGTLLLEQGEPADHVYVVLDGAVRIYQRAADGREVLVKLMRAPCLFGDLELLAEVPMVKNVAAVEDVQLAIVPGSTFLELLFASKAATEGYLRQVASAFCVAARSQRQVLASVEQRVANLLLSYADFYGRAEGDDVLVEAKLSQQQIALSLGAARRSVAKVLGDWTNKGLVSRRGEQHLIHRVAELEALAEPIRGSLNFQIGMPLDQLARQDVLDQGVVEVEAHGQRHRLTIGDELLVGAHRGCHLVLQDAQVADRHCRIYRGATGPRFWIEDLQGAHGTRVNGAPIQRAVLRDGDTIEVGATPLRFVLERGH
;
A
#
# COMPACT_ATOMS: atom_id res chain seq x y z
N MET A 1 -6.33 -8.15 30.45
CA MET A 1 -7.76 -8.49 30.35
C MET A 1 -8.58 -7.32 30.91
N SER A 2 -8.92 -6.36 30.05
CA SER A 2 -10.05 -5.46 30.28
C SER A 2 -10.87 -5.44 29.00
N ASP A 3 -11.76 -6.43 28.90
CA ASP A 3 -12.76 -6.53 27.84
C ASP A 3 -13.95 -5.67 28.30
N GLN A 4 -13.87 -4.35 28.15
CA GLN A 4 -14.99 -3.46 28.44
C GLN A 4 -15.64 -3.01 27.14
N PRO A 5 -16.93 -3.31 26.91
CA PRO A 5 -17.66 -2.79 25.76
C PRO A 5 -17.91 -1.29 25.95
N GLU A 6 -17.37 -0.48 25.04
CA GLU A 6 -17.60 0.96 24.99
C GLU A 6 -19.04 1.22 24.50
N HIS A 7 -19.71 2.25 25.05
CA HIS A 7 -21.03 2.67 24.58
C HIS A 7 -20.85 3.36 23.22
N THR A 8 -20.90 2.59 22.14
CA THR A 8 -20.53 3.10 20.82
C THR A 8 -21.70 3.76 20.11
N ASP A 9 -21.46 4.96 19.57
CA ASP A 9 -22.31 5.61 18.59
C ASP A 9 -22.44 4.72 17.34
N THR A 10 -23.62 4.13 17.15
CA THR A 10 -23.93 3.21 16.04
C THR A 10 -23.70 3.87 14.68
N ASP A 11 -23.93 5.18 14.54
CA ASP A 11 -23.74 5.87 13.26
C ASP A 11 -22.24 6.07 12.96
N ALA A 12 -21.43 6.37 13.99
CA ALA A 12 -19.98 6.42 13.86
C ALA A 12 -19.40 5.04 13.49
N LEU A 13 -19.91 3.95 14.06
CA LEU A 13 -19.50 2.60 13.68
C LEU A 13 -19.92 2.23 12.27
N LEU A 14 -21.17 2.49 11.90
CA LEU A 14 -21.69 2.21 10.57
C LEU A 14 -20.79 2.81 9.49
N SER A 15 -20.33 4.05 9.69
CA SER A 15 -19.39 4.69 8.76
C SER A 15 -18.10 3.89 8.54
N ARG A 16 -17.58 3.24 9.59
CA ARG A 16 -16.37 2.40 9.52
C ARG A 16 -16.63 1.07 8.83
N TRP A 17 -17.75 0.41 9.11
CA TRP A 17 -18.15 -0.82 8.39
C TRP A 17 -18.27 -0.57 6.88
N LEU A 18 -18.90 0.54 6.49
CA LEU A 18 -19.10 0.92 5.10
C LEU A 18 -17.81 1.29 4.36
N THR A 19 -16.69 1.52 5.06
CA THR A 19 -15.40 1.72 4.38
C THR A 19 -14.83 0.42 3.77
N ASN A 20 -15.30 -0.74 4.23
CA ASN A 20 -14.90 -2.02 3.64
C ASN A 20 -15.83 -2.38 2.46
N PRO A 21 -15.29 -2.65 1.25
CA PRO A 21 -16.11 -2.87 0.06
C PRO A 21 -17.09 -4.06 0.15
N ILE A 22 -16.78 -5.12 0.90
CA ILE A 22 -17.69 -6.27 1.06
C ILE A 22 -18.93 -5.85 1.83
N PHE A 23 -18.74 -5.12 2.94
CA PHE A 23 -19.83 -4.65 3.78
C PHE A 23 -20.62 -3.54 3.07
N ALA A 24 -19.93 -2.60 2.41
CA ALA A 24 -20.59 -1.60 1.56
C ALA A 24 -21.50 -2.24 0.49
N ALA A 25 -21.03 -3.32 -0.15
CA ALA A 25 -21.79 -4.06 -1.16
C ALA A 25 -22.93 -4.91 -0.57
N ALA A 26 -22.89 -5.23 0.72
CA ALA A 26 -23.98 -5.91 1.43
C ALA A 26 -25.13 -4.95 1.80
N GLY A 27 -24.89 -3.64 1.74
CA GLY A 27 -25.88 -2.60 1.97
C GLY A 27 -25.90 -2.07 3.40
N GLU A 28 -26.34 -0.82 3.53
CA GLU A 28 -26.32 -0.08 4.80
C GLU A 28 -27.15 -0.74 5.89
N THR A 29 -28.36 -1.24 5.57
CA THR A 29 -29.25 -1.89 6.55
C THR A 29 -28.55 -3.05 7.25
N ARG A 30 -27.89 -3.93 6.48
CA ARG A 30 -27.18 -5.10 7.02
C ARG A 30 -25.94 -4.69 7.82
N CYS A 31 -25.24 -3.65 7.37
CA CYS A 31 -24.11 -3.08 8.12
C CYS A 31 -24.55 -2.44 9.44
N ARG A 32 -25.74 -1.83 9.48
CA ARG A 32 -26.31 -1.25 10.69
C ARG A 32 -26.70 -2.34 11.69
N GLU A 33 -27.25 -3.45 11.21
CA GLU A 33 -27.51 -4.65 12.03
C GLU A 33 -26.21 -5.23 12.62
N LEU A 34 -25.13 -5.31 11.82
CA LEU A 34 -23.81 -5.71 12.30
C LEU A 34 -23.23 -4.73 13.32
N ALA A 35 -23.27 -3.42 13.04
CA ALA A 35 -22.77 -2.40 13.95
C ALA A 35 -23.49 -2.43 15.31
N ALA A 36 -24.79 -2.75 15.33
CA ALA A 36 -25.57 -2.89 16.54
C ALA A 36 -25.31 -4.20 17.31
N SER A 37 -24.97 -5.28 16.60
CA SER A 37 -24.78 -6.61 17.20
C SER A 37 -23.33 -6.96 17.53
N CYS A 38 -22.35 -6.29 16.90
CA CYS A 38 -20.93 -6.56 17.01
C CYS A 38 -20.19 -5.34 17.57
N ALA A 39 -20.30 -5.12 18.88
CA ALA A 39 -19.58 -4.04 19.55
C ALA A 39 -18.06 -4.21 19.37
N PRO A 40 -17.33 -3.16 18.91
CA PRO A 40 -15.90 -3.23 18.76
C PRO A 40 -15.20 -3.37 20.11
N ARG A 41 -14.07 -4.06 20.08
CA ARG A 41 -13.16 -4.21 21.21
C ARG A 41 -11.84 -3.55 20.87
N ARG A 42 -11.22 -2.91 21.87
CA ARG A 42 -9.90 -2.31 21.72
C ARG A 42 -8.82 -3.26 22.22
N TYR A 43 -7.75 -3.36 21.46
CA TYR A 43 -6.56 -4.15 21.80
C TYR A 43 -5.32 -3.28 21.66
N ASP A 44 -4.43 -3.34 22.64
CA ASP A 44 -3.17 -2.58 22.63
C ASP A 44 -2.19 -3.18 21.61
N ALA A 45 -1.28 -2.35 21.12
CA ALA A 45 -0.18 -2.78 20.25
C ALA A 45 0.57 -3.99 20.83
N GLY A 46 0.85 -4.99 20.00
CA GLY A 46 1.55 -6.22 20.37
C GLY A 46 0.66 -7.35 20.89
N THR A 47 -0.63 -7.09 21.15
CA THR A 47 -1.58 -8.13 21.60
C THR A 47 -1.76 -9.23 20.56
N LEU A 48 -1.69 -10.50 20.97
CA LEU A 48 -2.07 -11.64 20.14
C LEU A 48 -3.60 -11.69 20.06
N LEU A 49 -4.13 -11.57 18.84
CA LEU A 49 -5.57 -11.53 18.56
C LEU A 49 -6.12 -12.91 18.18
N LEU A 50 -5.32 -13.72 17.48
CA LEU A 50 -5.64 -15.08 17.10
C LEU A 50 -4.42 -15.97 17.16
N GLU A 51 -4.61 -17.20 17.64
CA GLU A 51 -3.57 -18.21 17.66
C GLU A 51 -3.81 -19.28 16.58
N GLN A 52 -2.72 -19.70 15.94
CA GLN A 52 -2.77 -20.79 14.97
C GLN A 52 -3.23 -22.09 15.64
N GLY A 53 -4.19 -22.77 15.01
CA GLY A 53 -4.79 -24.03 15.49
C GLY A 53 -6.10 -23.85 16.25
N GLU A 54 -6.50 -22.62 16.59
CA GLU A 54 -7.80 -22.34 17.19
C GLU A 54 -8.96 -22.60 16.20
N PRO A 55 -10.17 -22.94 16.68
CA PRO A 55 -11.36 -23.06 15.83
C PRO A 55 -11.69 -21.76 15.07
N ALA A 56 -12.08 -21.89 13.81
CA ALA A 56 -12.42 -20.76 12.94
C ALA A 56 -13.93 -20.49 12.89
N ASP A 57 -14.52 -20.13 14.03
CA ASP A 57 -15.98 -19.93 14.15
C ASP A 57 -16.43 -18.47 13.94
N HIS A 58 -15.48 -17.54 13.79
CA HIS A 58 -15.72 -16.10 13.72
C HIS A 58 -14.87 -15.44 12.64
N VAL A 59 -15.38 -14.34 12.08
CA VAL A 59 -14.62 -13.39 11.26
C VAL A 59 -14.30 -12.15 12.09
N TYR A 60 -13.10 -11.63 11.91
CA TYR A 60 -12.59 -10.50 12.67
C TYR A 60 -12.39 -9.33 11.73
N VAL A 61 -13.01 -8.20 12.04
CA VAL A 61 -13.01 -6.99 11.21
C VAL A 61 -12.24 -5.89 11.92
N VAL A 62 -11.13 -5.47 11.32
CA VAL A 62 -10.30 -4.37 11.81
C VAL A 62 -10.91 -3.07 11.33
N LEU A 63 -11.55 -2.35 12.26
CA LEU A 63 -12.23 -1.08 12.00
C LEU A 63 -11.30 0.11 12.13
N ASP A 64 -10.27 -0.01 12.97
CA ASP A 64 -9.19 0.96 13.12
C ASP A 64 -7.93 0.24 13.59
N GLY A 65 -6.77 0.82 13.29
CA GLY A 65 -5.48 0.23 13.62
C GLY A 65 -4.94 -0.72 12.57
N ALA A 66 -3.98 -1.56 12.98
CA ALA A 66 -3.34 -2.52 12.10
C ALA A 66 -2.83 -3.78 12.79
N VAL A 67 -2.75 -4.86 12.01
CA VAL A 67 -2.38 -6.19 12.46
C VAL A 67 -1.30 -6.80 11.59
N ARG A 68 -0.56 -7.75 12.16
CA ARG A 68 0.33 -8.68 11.46
C ARG A 68 -0.23 -10.08 11.55
N ILE A 69 -0.27 -10.76 10.42
CA ILE A 69 -0.56 -12.19 10.31
C ILE A 69 0.78 -12.90 10.16
N TYR A 70 1.03 -14.00 10.85
CA TYR A 70 2.30 -14.74 10.77
C TYR A 70 2.14 -16.23 11.08
N GLN A 71 3.03 -17.06 10.53
CA GLN A 71 3.15 -18.46 10.91
C GLN A 71 4.28 -18.62 11.92
N ARG A 72 4.08 -19.53 12.88
CA ARG A 72 5.11 -19.92 13.85
C ARG A 72 5.48 -21.37 13.60
N ALA A 73 6.76 -21.61 13.32
CA ALA A 73 7.31 -22.96 13.22
C ALA A 73 7.43 -23.60 14.60
N ALA A 74 7.55 -24.93 14.65
CA ALA A 74 7.68 -25.69 15.90
C ALA A 74 8.92 -25.30 16.73
N ASP A 75 9.96 -24.76 16.08
CA ASP A 75 11.17 -24.27 16.74
C ASP A 75 11.06 -22.80 17.22
N GLY A 76 9.86 -22.22 17.16
CA GLY A 76 9.56 -20.87 17.60
C GLY A 76 9.92 -19.78 16.58
N ARG A 77 10.50 -20.11 15.42
CA ARG A 77 10.71 -19.12 14.37
C ARG A 77 9.38 -18.65 13.81
N GLU A 78 9.22 -17.33 13.76
CA GLU A 78 8.07 -16.71 13.11
C GLU A 78 8.43 -16.30 11.68
N VAL A 79 7.50 -16.50 10.77
CA VAL A 79 7.54 -15.95 9.42
C VAL A 79 6.29 -15.07 9.30
N LEU A 80 6.51 -13.76 9.21
CA LEU A 80 5.43 -12.81 8.89
C LEU A 80 4.68 -13.34 7.67
N VAL A 81 3.35 -13.25 7.59
CA VAL A 81 2.51 -13.75 6.48
C VAL A 81 1.70 -12.67 5.78
N LYS A 82 1.28 -11.67 6.53
CA LYS A 82 0.62 -10.50 5.99
C LYS A 82 0.74 -9.40 7.01
N LEU A 83 0.63 -8.18 6.59
CA LEU A 83 0.27 -7.06 7.43
C LEU A 83 -1.00 -6.48 6.89
N MET A 84 -1.86 -5.94 7.73
CA MET A 84 -3.15 -5.43 7.31
C MET A 84 -3.46 -4.18 8.12
N ARG A 85 -4.02 -3.17 7.46
CA ARG A 85 -4.49 -1.94 8.07
C ARG A 85 -6.00 -1.85 7.84
N ALA A 86 -6.71 -1.26 8.80
CA ALA A 86 -8.11 -0.94 8.63
C ALA A 86 -8.38 -0.15 7.33
N PRO A 87 -9.51 -0.37 6.64
CA PRO A 87 -10.49 -1.41 6.92
C PRO A 87 -10.07 -2.76 6.30
N CYS A 88 -10.08 -3.82 7.11
CA CYS A 88 -9.76 -5.16 6.62
C CYS A 88 -10.40 -6.24 7.49
N LEU A 89 -10.37 -7.49 7.04
CA LEU A 89 -10.89 -8.63 7.79
C LEU A 89 -9.96 -9.85 7.69
N PHE A 90 -10.07 -10.77 8.64
CA PHE A 90 -9.34 -12.04 8.69
C PHE A 90 -10.16 -13.15 9.39
N GLY A 91 -9.75 -14.41 9.21
CA GLY A 91 -10.47 -15.60 9.68
C GLY A 91 -11.57 -16.09 8.72
N ASP A 92 -11.84 -15.31 7.68
CA ASP A 92 -12.79 -15.59 6.59
C ASP A 92 -12.42 -16.81 5.77
N LEU A 93 -11.14 -16.96 5.42
CA LEU A 93 -10.68 -18.08 4.59
C LEU A 93 -10.78 -19.40 5.35
N GLU A 94 -10.35 -19.40 6.62
CA GLU A 94 -10.39 -20.58 7.48
C GLU A 94 -11.83 -20.98 7.81
N LEU A 95 -12.72 -20.01 8.06
CA LEU A 95 -14.15 -20.22 8.21
C LEU A 95 -14.76 -20.89 6.96
N LEU A 96 -14.49 -20.34 5.76
CA LEU A 96 -15.05 -20.85 4.50
C LEU A 96 -14.47 -22.20 4.06
N ALA A 97 -13.21 -22.46 4.39
CA ALA A 97 -12.55 -23.73 4.10
C ALA A 97 -12.84 -24.79 5.16
N GLU A 98 -13.54 -24.44 6.25
CA GLU A 98 -13.85 -25.33 7.38
C GLU A 98 -12.58 -25.95 8.00
N VAL A 99 -11.55 -25.12 8.17
CA VAL A 99 -10.27 -25.51 8.79
C VAL A 99 -9.97 -24.65 10.01
N PRO A 100 -9.17 -25.14 10.99
CA PRO A 100 -8.68 -24.30 12.07
C PRO A 100 -7.85 -23.11 11.55
N MET A 101 -7.67 -22.10 12.40
CA MET A 101 -6.81 -20.95 12.10
C MET A 101 -5.44 -21.40 11.62
N VAL A 102 -5.08 -21.12 10.37
CA VAL A 102 -3.79 -21.59 9.81
C VAL A 102 -2.63 -20.64 10.11
N LYS A 103 -2.92 -19.47 10.69
CA LYS A 103 -1.95 -18.40 10.98
C LYS A 103 -2.30 -17.72 12.31
N ASN A 104 -1.30 -17.11 12.91
CA ASN A 104 -1.46 -16.22 14.07
C ASN A 104 -1.75 -14.80 13.60
N VAL A 105 -2.44 -14.01 14.41
CA VAL A 105 -2.68 -12.58 14.16
C VAL A 105 -2.35 -11.78 15.41
N ALA A 106 -1.57 -10.72 15.29
CA ALA A 106 -1.23 -9.82 16.40
C ALA A 106 -1.34 -8.34 16.01
N ALA A 107 -1.68 -7.48 16.97
CA ALA A 107 -1.75 -6.04 16.78
C ALA A 107 -0.35 -5.43 16.56
N VAL A 108 -0.22 -4.52 15.58
CA VAL A 108 1.01 -3.76 15.30
C VAL A 108 0.99 -2.41 16.00
N GLU A 109 -0.20 -1.82 16.09
CA GLU A 109 -0.56 -0.60 16.83
C GLU A 109 -1.85 -0.88 17.60
N ASP A 110 -2.41 0.10 18.30
CA ASP A 110 -3.71 -0.06 18.93
C ASP A 110 -4.78 -0.37 17.86
N VAL A 111 -5.60 -1.40 18.11
CA VAL A 111 -6.58 -1.91 17.16
C VAL A 111 -7.98 -1.80 17.74
N GLN A 112 -8.93 -1.36 16.90
CA GLN A 112 -10.36 -1.59 17.14
C GLN A 112 -10.85 -2.72 16.25
N LEU A 113 -11.32 -3.81 16.88
CA LEU A 113 -11.70 -5.06 16.23
C LEU A 113 -13.15 -5.38 16.53
N ALA A 114 -13.95 -5.61 15.49
CA ALA A 114 -15.25 -6.25 15.63
C ALA A 114 -15.11 -7.76 15.40
N ILE A 115 -15.77 -8.55 16.24
CA ILE A 115 -15.78 -10.01 16.15
C ILE A 115 -17.19 -10.43 15.71
N VAL A 116 -17.28 -11.02 14.52
CA VAL A 116 -18.55 -11.38 13.86
C VAL A 116 -18.70 -12.89 13.88
N PRO A 117 -19.83 -13.45 14.37
CA PRO A 117 -20.11 -14.87 14.24
C PRO A 117 -20.04 -15.32 12.79
N GLY A 118 -19.41 -16.47 12.53
CA GLY A 118 -19.22 -16.97 11.18
C GLY A 118 -20.53 -17.14 10.42
N SER A 119 -21.58 -17.63 11.08
CA SER A 119 -22.93 -17.73 10.51
C SER A 119 -23.47 -16.37 10.05
N THR A 120 -23.34 -15.33 10.87
CA THR A 120 -23.78 -13.97 10.53
C THR A 120 -23.01 -13.41 9.34
N PHE A 121 -21.70 -13.65 9.27
CA PHE A 121 -20.88 -13.23 8.12
C PHE A 121 -21.30 -13.96 6.84
N LEU A 122 -21.48 -15.29 6.89
CA LEU A 122 -21.88 -16.08 5.72
C LEU A 122 -23.28 -15.70 5.23
N GLU A 123 -24.23 -15.47 6.14
CA GLU A 123 -25.56 -14.97 5.78
C GLU A 123 -25.49 -13.62 5.06
N LEU A 124 -24.69 -12.67 5.57
CA LEU A 124 -24.49 -11.38 4.92
C LEU A 124 -23.87 -11.55 3.54
N LEU A 125 -22.81 -12.36 3.45
CA LEU A 125 -22.04 -12.55 2.24
C LEU A 125 -22.92 -13.15 1.12
N PHE A 126 -23.64 -14.22 1.44
CA PHE A 126 -24.44 -14.96 0.45
C PHE A 126 -25.81 -14.35 0.17
N ALA A 127 -26.32 -13.47 1.03
CA ALA A 127 -27.53 -12.70 0.75
C ALA A 127 -27.33 -11.60 -0.32
N SER A 128 -26.09 -11.14 -0.55
CA SER A 128 -25.78 -10.12 -1.55
C SER A 128 -24.84 -10.67 -2.62
N LYS A 129 -25.35 -10.78 -3.86
CA LYS A 129 -24.52 -11.11 -5.03
C LYS A 129 -23.32 -10.17 -5.16
N ALA A 130 -23.52 -8.87 -4.93
CA ALA A 130 -22.46 -7.87 -5.02
C ALA A 130 -21.39 -8.08 -3.93
N ALA A 131 -21.80 -8.42 -2.70
CA ALA A 131 -20.86 -8.74 -1.62
C ALA A 131 -20.08 -10.03 -1.91
N THR A 132 -20.77 -11.09 -2.39
CA THR A 132 -20.13 -12.35 -2.80
C THR A 132 -19.11 -12.13 -3.92
N GLU A 133 -19.48 -11.41 -4.98
CA GLU A 133 -18.56 -11.10 -6.09
C GLU A 133 -17.37 -10.25 -5.62
N GLY A 134 -17.62 -9.26 -4.75
CA GLY A 134 -16.56 -8.45 -4.14
C GLY A 134 -15.58 -9.29 -3.33
N TYR A 135 -16.09 -10.21 -2.51
CA TYR A 135 -15.27 -11.15 -1.75
C TYR A 135 -14.47 -12.11 -2.63
N LEU A 136 -15.11 -12.74 -3.63
CA LEU A 136 -14.41 -13.64 -4.55
C LEU A 136 -13.27 -12.93 -5.28
N ARG A 137 -13.49 -11.67 -5.69
CA ARG A 137 -12.44 -10.84 -6.29
C ARG A 137 -11.31 -10.56 -5.30
N GLN A 138 -11.61 -10.30 -4.02
CA GLN A 138 -10.60 -10.15 -2.97
C GLN A 138 -9.72 -11.39 -2.85
N VAL A 139 -10.34 -12.57 -2.74
CA VAL A 139 -9.64 -13.84 -2.55
C VAL A 139 -8.77 -14.16 -3.77
N ALA A 140 -9.33 -14.05 -4.97
CA ALA A 140 -8.60 -14.29 -6.22
C ALA A 140 -7.37 -13.38 -6.33
N SER A 141 -7.53 -12.11 -5.97
CA SER A 141 -6.47 -11.14 -6.07
C SER A 141 -5.38 -11.35 -4.99
N ALA A 142 -5.79 -11.68 -3.76
CA ALA A 142 -4.86 -12.11 -2.72
C ALA A 142 -4.05 -13.36 -3.12
N PHE A 143 -4.69 -14.33 -3.78
CA PHE A 143 -4.01 -15.51 -4.32
C PHE A 143 -2.99 -15.15 -5.40
N CYS A 144 -3.35 -14.31 -6.38
CA CYS A 144 -2.42 -13.87 -7.42
C CYS A 144 -1.18 -13.17 -6.84
N VAL A 145 -1.35 -12.34 -5.81
CA VAL A 145 -0.20 -11.71 -5.15
C VAL A 145 0.62 -12.71 -4.35
N ALA A 146 -0.01 -13.64 -3.63
CA ALA A 146 0.70 -14.72 -2.96
C ALA A 146 1.49 -15.59 -3.94
N ALA A 147 0.99 -15.82 -5.16
CA ALA A 147 1.72 -16.54 -6.20
C ALA A 147 2.93 -15.74 -6.72
N ARG A 148 2.79 -14.42 -6.92
CA ARG A 148 3.91 -13.53 -7.33
C ARG A 148 5.02 -13.45 -6.27
N SER A 149 4.67 -13.68 -5.01
CA SER A 149 5.60 -13.65 -3.89
C SER A 149 6.76 -14.65 -4.01
N GLN A 150 6.59 -15.72 -4.81
CA GLN A 150 7.65 -16.67 -5.15
C GLN A 150 8.90 -15.99 -5.78
N ARG A 151 8.73 -14.82 -6.41
CA ARG A 151 9.87 -14.03 -6.94
C ARG A 151 10.87 -13.61 -5.85
N GLN A 152 10.43 -13.49 -4.59
CA GLN A 152 11.32 -13.17 -3.47
C GLN A 152 12.35 -14.26 -3.15
N VAL A 153 12.04 -15.52 -3.46
CA VAL A 153 12.94 -16.65 -3.20
C VAL A 153 14.26 -16.46 -3.95
N LEU A 154 14.20 -15.85 -5.14
CA LEU A 154 15.35 -15.60 -6.00
C LEU A 154 16.07 -14.28 -5.69
N ALA A 155 15.47 -13.41 -4.87
CA ALA A 155 16.01 -12.09 -4.57
C ALA A 155 17.15 -12.14 -3.53
N SER A 156 17.99 -11.11 -3.53
CA SER A 156 19.01 -10.95 -2.50
C SER A 156 18.38 -10.53 -1.16
N VAL A 157 19.10 -10.73 -0.04
CA VAL A 157 18.65 -10.26 1.28
C VAL A 157 18.45 -8.74 1.26
N GLU A 158 19.32 -7.99 0.56
CA GLU A 158 19.23 -6.54 0.44
C GLU A 158 17.93 -6.10 -0.24
N GLN A 159 17.59 -6.70 -1.38
CA GLN A 159 16.34 -6.42 -2.10
C GLN A 159 15.12 -6.75 -1.25
N ARG A 160 15.15 -7.88 -0.53
CA ARG A 160 14.06 -8.27 0.37
C ARG A 160 13.90 -7.31 1.55
N VAL A 161 15.00 -6.83 2.14
CA VAL A 161 14.97 -5.81 3.20
C VAL A 161 14.41 -4.50 2.66
N ALA A 162 14.75 -4.11 1.43
CA ALA A 162 14.28 -2.87 0.80
C ALA A 162 12.78 -2.92 0.61
N ASN A 163 12.31 -4.02 -0.01
CA ASN A 163 10.90 -4.24 -0.24
C ASN A 163 10.11 -4.29 1.08
N LEU A 164 10.66 -4.94 2.13
CA LEU A 164 10.02 -4.95 3.45
C LEU A 164 9.87 -3.54 4.03
N LEU A 165 10.97 -2.77 4.11
CA LEU A 165 10.93 -1.43 4.72
C LEU A 165 10.06 -0.46 3.92
N LEU A 166 10.12 -0.49 2.59
CA LEU A 166 9.24 0.32 1.73
C LEU A 166 7.79 -0.05 1.92
N SER A 167 7.49 -1.34 2.00
CA SER A 167 6.11 -1.75 2.24
C SER A 167 5.67 -1.29 3.64
N TYR A 168 6.51 -1.42 4.67
CA TYR A 168 6.17 -0.84 5.97
C TYR A 168 6.01 0.69 5.91
N ALA A 169 6.76 1.38 5.07
CA ALA A 169 6.61 2.82 4.84
C ALA A 169 5.30 3.16 4.10
N ASP A 170 4.86 2.34 3.16
CA ASP A 170 3.61 2.56 2.44
C ASP A 170 2.38 2.46 3.36
N PHE A 171 2.45 1.63 4.42
CA PHE A 171 1.32 1.34 5.30
C PHE A 171 1.44 1.87 6.73
N TYR A 172 2.66 2.11 7.20
CA TYR A 172 3.01 2.60 8.54
C TYR A 172 3.99 3.76 8.48
N GLY A 173 4.14 4.37 7.30
CA GLY A 173 5.02 5.50 7.11
C GLY A 173 4.31 6.81 7.44
N ARG A 174 5.01 7.67 8.18
CA ARG A 174 4.69 9.08 8.27
C ARG A 174 5.71 9.87 7.47
N ALA A 175 5.24 10.66 6.51
CA ALA A 175 6.11 11.56 5.76
C ALA A 175 6.68 12.65 6.69
N GLU A 176 7.99 12.88 6.61
CA GLU A 176 8.70 13.91 7.35
C GLU A 176 9.65 14.65 6.37
N GLY A 177 9.10 15.62 5.63
CA GLY A 177 9.82 16.27 4.53
C GLY A 177 10.02 15.29 3.37
N ASP A 178 11.27 15.11 2.95
CA ASP A 178 11.65 14.13 1.93
C ASP A 178 11.86 12.71 2.50
N ASP A 179 11.84 12.58 3.83
CA ASP A 179 12.03 11.31 4.53
C ASP A 179 10.69 10.63 4.85
N VAL A 180 10.74 9.32 5.11
CA VAL A 180 9.59 8.55 5.61
C VAL A 180 9.97 7.82 6.88
N LEU A 181 9.32 8.16 7.99
CA LEU A 181 9.45 7.42 9.24
C LEU A 181 8.54 6.20 9.20
N VAL A 182 9.12 5.01 9.27
CA VAL A 182 8.39 3.77 9.55
C VAL A 182 8.04 3.73 11.03
N GLU A 183 6.77 4.01 11.37
CA GLU A 183 6.30 4.09 12.76
C GLU A 183 6.31 2.72 13.47
N ALA A 184 6.27 1.63 12.70
CA ALA A 184 6.38 0.28 13.22
C ALA A 184 7.76 0.00 13.85
N LYS A 185 7.75 -0.53 15.08
CA LYS A 185 8.95 -0.93 15.81
C LYS A 185 9.51 -2.24 15.26
N LEU A 186 10.45 -2.15 14.32
CA LEU A 186 11.05 -3.30 13.66
C LEU A 186 12.50 -3.51 14.10
N SER A 187 12.69 -4.42 15.06
CA SER A 187 14.03 -4.89 15.40
C SER A 187 14.66 -5.64 14.22
N GLN A 188 16.00 -5.67 14.18
CA GLN A 188 16.74 -6.46 13.19
C GLN A 188 16.35 -7.96 13.24
N GLN A 189 16.01 -8.47 14.43
CA GLN A 189 15.52 -9.83 14.60
C GLN A 189 14.16 -10.03 13.92
N GLN A 190 13.22 -9.10 14.11
CA GLN A 190 11.90 -9.18 13.48
C GLN A 190 12.00 -9.08 11.96
N ILE A 191 12.87 -8.22 11.43
CA ILE A 191 13.12 -8.14 9.98
C ILE A 191 13.68 -9.46 9.46
N ALA A 192 14.66 -10.05 10.17
CA ALA A 192 15.25 -11.32 9.79
C ALA A 192 14.22 -12.46 9.78
N LEU A 193 13.40 -12.57 10.83
CA LEU A 193 12.30 -13.53 10.93
C LEU A 193 11.28 -13.33 9.79
N SER A 194 10.85 -12.10 9.54
CA SER A 194 9.91 -11.75 8.48
C SER A 194 10.39 -12.15 7.08
N LEU A 195 11.71 -12.15 6.87
CA LEU A 195 12.33 -12.46 5.57
C LEU A 195 12.89 -13.89 5.48
N GLY A 196 12.78 -14.70 6.54
CA GLY A 196 13.46 -15.99 6.61
C GLY A 196 14.98 -15.87 6.46
N ALA A 197 15.57 -14.75 6.85
CA ALA A 197 16.98 -14.44 6.70
C ALA A 197 17.74 -14.56 8.02
N ALA A 198 19.07 -14.70 7.95
CA ALA A 198 19.91 -14.62 9.15
C ALA A 198 19.97 -13.17 9.66
N ARG A 199 19.82 -12.99 10.98
CA ARG A 199 19.91 -11.66 11.64
C ARG A 199 21.19 -10.91 11.26
N ARG A 200 22.33 -11.61 11.18
CA ARG A 200 23.62 -11.00 10.82
C ARG A 200 23.60 -10.41 9.40
N SER A 201 22.92 -11.06 8.45
CA SER A 201 22.79 -10.56 7.08
C SER A 201 21.94 -9.28 7.03
N VAL A 202 20.84 -9.24 7.78
CA VAL A 202 20.00 -8.03 7.91
C VAL A 202 20.78 -6.90 8.58
N ALA A 203 21.51 -7.19 9.65
CA ALA A 203 22.32 -6.20 10.35
C ALA A 203 23.39 -5.59 9.43
N LYS A 204 24.03 -6.42 8.58
CA LYS A 204 24.99 -5.94 7.58
C LYS A 204 24.33 -4.99 6.58
N VAL A 205 23.20 -5.38 5.99
CA VAL A 205 22.47 -4.54 5.02
C VAL A 205 22.10 -3.18 5.63
N LEU A 206 21.49 -3.18 6.82
CA LEU A 206 21.08 -1.94 7.48
C LEU A 206 22.28 -1.07 7.87
N GLY A 207 23.39 -1.68 8.32
CA GLY A 207 24.63 -0.95 8.60
C GLY A 207 25.22 -0.29 7.36
N ASP A 208 25.29 -1.02 6.25
CA ASP A 208 25.76 -0.49 4.97
C ASP A 208 24.88 0.67 4.48
N TRP A 209 23.56 0.56 4.66
CA TRP A 209 22.60 1.62 4.31
C TRP A 209 22.70 2.85 5.20
N THR A 210 22.92 2.67 6.51
CA THR A 210 23.17 3.80 7.41
C THR A 210 24.45 4.54 7.05
N ASN A 211 25.54 3.82 6.73
CA ASN A 211 26.79 4.43 6.27
C ASN A 211 26.61 5.19 4.94
N LYS A 212 25.76 4.67 4.05
CA LYS A 212 25.42 5.32 2.78
C LYS A 212 24.40 6.45 2.93
N GLY A 213 23.78 6.65 4.10
CA GLY A 213 22.74 7.65 4.33
C GLY A 213 21.39 7.34 3.65
N LEU A 214 21.10 6.05 3.41
CA LEU A 214 19.83 5.59 2.83
C LEU A 214 18.74 5.45 3.89
N VAL A 215 19.11 4.92 5.06
CA VAL A 215 18.21 4.67 6.20
C VAL A 215 18.94 4.96 7.51
N SER A 216 18.26 5.57 8.47
CA SER A 216 18.75 5.75 9.84
C SER A 216 17.78 5.19 10.88
N ARG A 217 18.23 5.18 12.13
CA ARG A 217 17.47 4.71 13.30
C ARG A 217 16.99 5.91 14.11
N ARG A 218 15.69 5.92 14.45
CA ARG A 218 15.12 6.83 15.46
C ARG A 218 14.52 6.00 16.59
N GLY A 219 15.30 5.76 17.64
CA GLY A 219 14.93 4.82 18.71
C GLY A 219 14.75 3.39 18.16
N GLU A 220 13.52 2.88 18.23
CA GLU A 220 13.14 1.54 17.73
C GLU A 220 12.58 1.55 16.30
N GLN A 221 12.45 2.74 15.70
CA GLN A 221 11.89 2.97 14.37
C GLN A 221 13.00 3.19 13.33
N HIS A 222 12.63 3.07 12.06
CA HIS A 222 13.51 3.33 10.91
C HIS A 222 13.05 4.58 10.17
N LEU A 223 14.00 5.41 9.77
CA LEU A 223 13.75 6.60 8.95
C LEU A 223 14.41 6.37 7.59
N ILE A 224 13.61 6.42 6.52
CA ILE A 224 14.07 6.24 5.14
C ILE A 224 14.32 7.63 4.55
N HIS A 225 15.58 7.92 4.21
CA HIS A 225 15.97 9.25 3.70
C HIS A 225 15.89 9.37 2.18
N ARG A 226 16.19 8.27 1.48
CA ARG A 226 16.28 8.25 0.02
C ARG A 226 15.39 7.17 -0.54
N VAL A 227 14.09 7.42 -0.44
CA VAL A 227 13.04 6.45 -0.82
C VAL A 227 13.29 5.93 -2.23
N ALA A 228 13.56 6.81 -3.20
CA ALA A 228 13.78 6.42 -4.60
C ALA A 228 14.94 5.43 -4.81
N GLU A 229 16.03 5.54 -4.03
CA GLU A 229 17.15 4.58 -4.13
C GLU A 229 16.76 3.21 -3.56
N LEU A 230 16.01 3.18 -2.45
CA LEU A 230 15.44 1.94 -1.91
C LEU A 230 14.43 1.31 -2.89
N GLU A 231 13.61 2.14 -3.54
CA GLU A 231 12.64 1.69 -4.53
C GLU A 231 13.34 1.00 -5.70
N ALA A 232 14.41 1.58 -6.23
CA ALA A 232 15.20 0.98 -7.30
C ALA A 232 15.82 -0.37 -6.89
N LEU A 233 16.26 -0.51 -5.63
CA LEU A 233 16.75 -1.80 -5.10
C LEU A 233 15.62 -2.84 -5.02
N ALA A 234 14.43 -2.44 -4.57
CA ALA A 234 13.29 -3.32 -4.40
C ALA A 234 12.57 -3.66 -5.72
N GLU A 235 12.76 -2.84 -6.76
CA GLU A 235 12.02 -2.87 -8.02
C GLU A 235 11.76 -4.27 -8.61
N PRO A 236 12.75 -5.20 -8.67
CA PRO A 236 12.53 -6.53 -9.25
C PRO A 236 11.49 -7.38 -8.51
N ILE A 237 11.20 -7.05 -7.25
CA ILE A 237 10.28 -7.75 -6.36
C ILE A 237 9.32 -6.80 -5.62
N ARG A 238 9.17 -5.56 -6.09
CA ARG A 238 8.37 -4.55 -5.39
C ARG A 238 6.90 -4.97 -5.36
N GLY A 239 6.27 -4.81 -4.20
CA GLY A 239 4.91 -5.31 -3.94
C GLY A 239 4.80 -6.84 -3.90
N SER A 240 5.82 -7.57 -4.38
CA SER A 240 6.01 -8.99 -4.16
C SER A 240 6.68 -9.15 -2.80
N LEU A 241 6.02 -8.74 -1.72
CA LEU A 241 6.38 -9.33 -0.43
C LEU A 241 6.02 -10.80 -0.48
N ASN A 242 6.73 -11.66 0.25
CA ASN A 242 6.24 -13.02 0.54
C ASN A 242 4.74 -13.00 0.99
N PHE A 243 4.28 -11.82 1.46
CA PHE A 243 3.22 -11.56 2.40
C PHE A 243 2.69 -10.12 2.24
N GLN A 244 1.45 -9.94 1.77
CA GLN A 244 0.91 -8.59 1.51
C GLN A 244 0.97 -7.69 2.75
N ILE A 245 1.20 -6.39 2.57
CA ILE A 245 0.78 -5.39 3.55
C ILE A 245 -0.49 -4.73 2.99
N GLY A 246 -1.52 -4.62 3.83
CA GLY A 246 -2.64 -3.68 3.86
C GLY A 246 -3.39 -3.27 2.61
N MET A 247 -3.23 -3.90 1.44
CA MET A 247 -3.87 -3.38 0.23
C MET A 247 -5.41 -3.48 0.37
N PRO A 248 -6.14 -2.36 0.35
CA PRO A 248 -7.59 -2.40 0.29
C PRO A 248 -8.03 -3.00 -1.06
N LEU A 249 -9.16 -3.69 -1.04
CA LEU A 249 -9.75 -4.46 -2.13
C LEU A 249 -9.85 -3.69 -3.45
N ASP A 250 -10.02 -2.37 -3.36
CA ASP A 250 -10.11 -1.47 -4.48
C ASP A 250 -8.77 -1.27 -5.20
N GLN A 251 -7.63 -1.38 -4.51
CA GLN A 251 -6.30 -1.27 -5.12
C GLN A 251 -5.87 -2.55 -5.85
N LEU A 252 -6.38 -3.73 -5.47
CA LEU A 252 -6.10 -5.00 -6.16
C LEU A 252 -6.99 -5.22 -7.39
N ALA A 253 -8.21 -4.67 -7.41
CA ALA A 253 -8.99 -4.54 -8.65
C ALA A 253 -8.39 -3.48 -9.60
N ARG A 254 -7.55 -2.58 -9.09
CA ARG A 254 -6.87 -1.50 -9.84
C ARG A 254 -5.46 -1.86 -10.32
N GLN A 255 -4.89 -3.02 -9.96
CA GLN A 255 -3.57 -3.40 -10.48
C GLN A 255 -3.59 -3.84 -11.95
N ASP A 256 -4.75 -4.23 -12.48
CA ASP A 256 -4.94 -4.52 -13.92
C ASP A 256 -5.65 -3.37 -14.66
N VAL A 257 -5.95 -2.26 -13.97
CA VAL A 257 -6.44 -1.01 -14.57
C VAL A 257 -5.61 0.13 -13.98
N LEU A 258 -4.35 0.22 -14.39
CA LEU A 258 -3.49 1.34 -14.02
C LEU A 258 -4.13 2.64 -14.52
N ASP A 259 -4.45 3.59 -13.64
CA ASP A 259 -4.88 4.93 -14.06
C ASP A 259 -3.93 5.44 -15.13
N GLN A 260 -4.46 5.73 -16.31
CA GLN A 260 -3.71 6.21 -17.44
C GLN A 260 -3.37 7.66 -17.16
N GLY A 261 -2.08 7.93 -16.94
CA GLY A 261 -1.60 9.29 -16.78
C GLY A 261 -1.71 9.98 -18.12
N VAL A 262 -2.44 11.08 -18.17
CA VAL A 262 -2.61 11.89 -19.36
C VAL A 262 -2.10 13.29 -19.07
N VAL A 263 -1.28 13.80 -19.99
CA VAL A 263 -0.91 15.21 -20.01
C VAL A 263 -1.81 15.91 -21.02
N GLU A 264 -2.57 16.87 -20.52
CA GLU A 264 -3.36 17.78 -21.33
C GLU A 264 -2.59 19.09 -21.51
N VAL A 265 -2.49 19.56 -22.75
CA VAL A 265 -1.85 20.83 -23.07
C VAL A 265 -2.68 21.56 -24.11
N GLU A 266 -2.80 22.87 -23.94
CA GLU A 266 -3.41 23.74 -24.94
C GLU A 266 -2.29 24.48 -25.67
N ALA A 267 -2.13 24.17 -26.96
CA ALA A 267 -1.13 24.79 -27.81
C ALA A 267 -1.80 25.26 -29.11
N HIS A 268 -1.52 26.50 -29.53
CA HIS A 268 -2.09 27.10 -30.75
C HIS A 268 -3.62 27.04 -30.85
N GLY A 269 -4.33 27.12 -29.73
CA GLY A 269 -5.79 27.04 -29.66
C GLY A 269 -6.37 25.64 -29.86
N GLN A 270 -5.53 24.60 -29.83
CA GLN A 270 -5.93 23.21 -29.91
C GLN A 270 -5.49 22.46 -28.65
N ARG A 271 -6.41 21.66 -28.09
CA ARG A 271 -6.13 20.83 -26.91
C ARG A 271 -5.54 19.50 -27.36
N HIS A 272 -4.31 19.23 -26.95
CA HIS A 272 -3.63 17.96 -27.15
C HIS A 272 -3.67 17.16 -25.85
N ARG A 273 -3.92 15.85 -25.98
CA ARG A 273 -3.93 14.89 -24.88
C ARG A 273 -2.92 13.80 -25.20
N LEU A 274 -1.92 13.63 -24.34
CA LEU A 274 -0.88 12.62 -24.51
C LEU A 274 -0.93 11.63 -23.36
N THR A 275 -1.05 10.36 -23.71
CA THR A 275 -0.90 9.26 -22.74
C THR A 275 0.56 9.09 -22.36
N ILE A 276 0.81 8.94 -21.07
CA ILE A 276 2.13 8.58 -20.54
C ILE A 276 2.24 7.05 -20.58
N GLY A 277 3.13 6.55 -21.44
CA GLY A 277 3.57 5.15 -21.44
C GLY A 277 4.58 4.88 -20.33
N ASP A 278 5.72 4.26 -20.66
CA ASP A 278 6.83 4.12 -19.71
C ASP A 278 7.47 5.48 -19.40
N GLU A 279 7.62 6.33 -20.42
CA GLU A 279 8.15 7.69 -20.33
C GLU A 279 7.45 8.61 -21.35
N LEU A 280 7.23 9.87 -20.97
CA LEU A 280 6.81 10.99 -21.79
C LEU A 280 7.86 12.10 -21.64
N LEU A 281 8.70 12.23 -22.66
CA LEU A 281 9.72 13.27 -22.77
C LEU A 281 9.13 14.57 -23.34
N VAL A 282 9.34 15.69 -22.64
CA VAL A 282 8.90 17.04 -23.03
C VAL A 282 10.12 17.92 -23.32
N GLY A 283 10.09 18.67 -24.43
CA GLY A 283 11.19 19.57 -24.79
C GLY A 283 10.99 20.29 -26.13
N ALA A 284 11.98 21.08 -26.55
CA ALA A 284 11.95 21.81 -27.82
C ALA A 284 12.43 20.96 -29.01
N HIS A 285 13.17 19.87 -28.75
CA HIS A 285 13.69 19.02 -29.81
C HIS A 285 12.58 18.15 -30.43
N ARG A 286 12.61 17.97 -31.75
CA ARG A 286 11.61 17.18 -32.51
C ARG A 286 11.52 15.71 -32.11
N GLY A 287 12.52 15.20 -31.41
CA GLY A 287 12.55 13.83 -30.87
C GLY A 287 11.83 13.67 -29.53
N CYS A 288 11.27 14.74 -28.95
CA CYS A 288 10.43 14.66 -27.75
C CYS A 288 9.01 14.20 -28.11
N HIS A 289 8.35 13.56 -27.15
CA HIS A 289 6.97 13.10 -27.32
C HIS A 289 6.00 14.29 -27.32
N LEU A 290 6.27 15.27 -26.45
CA LEU A 290 5.62 16.58 -26.48
C LEU A 290 6.65 17.64 -26.85
N VAL A 291 6.50 18.21 -28.05
CA VAL A 291 7.37 19.27 -28.55
C VAL A 291 6.74 20.63 -28.26
N LEU A 292 7.42 21.46 -27.47
CA LEU A 292 6.97 22.81 -27.13
C LEU A 292 7.80 23.84 -27.89
N GLN A 293 7.13 24.73 -28.64
CA GLN A 293 7.78 25.82 -29.38
C GLN A 293 7.92 27.06 -28.48
N ASP A 294 8.83 26.96 -27.51
CA ASP A 294 9.07 28.02 -26.53
C ASP A 294 10.58 28.17 -26.31
N ALA A 295 11.08 29.40 -26.41
CA ALA A 295 12.50 29.72 -26.27
C ALA A 295 13.05 29.43 -24.85
N GLN A 296 12.19 29.32 -23.84
CA GLN A 296 12.55 28.95 -22.46
C GLN A 296 12.60 27.44 -22.25
N VAL A 297 12.17 26.65 -23.22
CA VAL A 297 12.14 25.19 -23.13
C VAL A 297 13.42 24.61 -23.72
N ALA A 298 14.04 23.68 -22.98
CA ALA A 298 15.27 23.04 -23.41
C ALA A 298 14.97 21.91 -24.41
N ASP A 299 15.96 21.52 -25.21
CA ASP A 299 15.82 20.44 -26.19
C ASP A 299 15.21 19.16 -25.59
N ARG A 300 15.66 18.79 -24.38
CA ARG A 300 15.03 17.81 -23.49
C ARG A 300 14.87 18.47 -22.13
N HIS A 301 13.67 18.93 -21.80
CA HIS A 301 13.46 19.79 -20.63
C HIS A 301 13.07 18.99 -19.39
N CYS A 302 12.06 18.15 -19.51
CA CYS A 302 11.66 17.26 -18.42
C CYS A 302 11.14 15.94 -18.98
N ARG A 303 11.10 14.94 -18.10
CA ARG A 303 10.44 13.67 -18.42
C ARG A 303 9.39 13.37 -17.37
N ILE A 304 8.25 12.87 -17.83
CA ILE A 304 7.19 12.34 -16.99
C ILE A 304 7.19 10.85 -17.20
N TYR A 305 7.30 10.05 -16.15
CA TYR A 305 7.40 8.60 -16.30
C TYR A 305 6.60 7.89 -15.23
N ARG A 306 6.12 6.71 -15.58
CA ARG A 306 5.47 5.84 -14.62
C ARG A 306 6.55 5.18 -13.76
N GLY A 307 6.36 5.17 -12.45
CA GLY A 307 7.23 4.36 -11.57
C GLY A 307 7.12 2.89 -11.97
N ALA A 308 8.25 2.20 -12.10
CA ALA A 308 8.32 0.89 -12.77
C ALA A 308 7.38 -0.20 -12.17
N THR A 309 6.87 -0.03 -10.95
CA THR A 309 5.86 -0.93 -10.33
C THR A 309 4.83 -0.22 -9.43
N GLY A 310 4.64 1.10 -9.55
CA GLY A 310 3.66 1.86 -8.74
C GLY A 310 2.62 2.63 -9.57
N PRO A 311 1.43 2.98 -9.01
CA PRO A 311 0.42 3.79 -9.72
C PRO A 311 0.81 5.27 -9.85
N ARG A 312 2.01 5.63 -9.37
CA ARG A 312 2.47 7.01 -9.27
C ARG A 312 3.24 7.41 -10.53
N PHE A 313 2.92 8.60 -11.02
CA PHE A 313 3.67 9.27 -12.07
C PHE A 313 4.69 10.22 -11.43
N TRP A 314 5.89 10.21 -11.97
CA TRP A 314 6.98 11.08 -11.56
C TRP A 314 7.26 12.08 -12.67
N ILE A 315 7.65 13.28 -12.29
CA ILE A 315 8.25 14.25 -13.19
C ILE A 315 9.67 14.54 -12.70
N GLU A 316 10.59 14.67 -13.64
CA GLU A 316 11.99 14.99 -13.39
C GLU A 316 12.44 16.07 -14.36
N ASP A 317 13.02 17.13 -13.81
CA ASP A 317 13.69 18.17 -14.57
C ASP A 317 15.04 17.64 -15.08
N LEU A 318 15.28 17.78 -16.39
CA LEU A 318 16.50 17.30 -17.04
C LEU A 318 17.58 18.38 -17.13
N GLN A 319 17.59 19.31 -16.16
CA GLN A 319 18.54 20.42 -16.01
C GLN A 319 18.40 21.51 -17.10
N GLY A 320 17.15 21.87 -17.41
CA GLY A 320 16.88 23.03 -18.27
C GLY A 320 17.23 24.35 -17.55
N ALA A 321 17.75 25.35 -18.28
CA ALA A 321 18.18 26.63 -17.70
C ALA A 321 17.08 27.39 -16.92
N HIS A 322 15.81 27.13 -17.24
CA HIS A 322 14.64 27.77 -16.62
C HIS A 322 13.91 26.87 -15.60
N GLY A 323 14.28 25.59 -15.54
CA GLY A 323 13.72 24.59 -14.64
C GLY A 323 12.23 24.26 -14.88
N THR A 324 11.81 23.13 -14.35
CA THR A 324 10.41 22.68 -14.34
C THR A 324 9.74 23.08 -13.02
N ARG A 325 8.46 23.47 -13.06
CA ARG A 325 7.67 23.71 -11.84
C ARG A 325 6.42 22.83 -11.83
N VAL A 326 5.98 22.48 -10.62
CA VAL A 326 4.69 21.83 -10.37
C VAL A 326 3.92 22.68 -9.38
N ASN A 327 2.72 23.11 -9.75
CA ASN A 327 1.87 24.01 -8.97
C ASN A 327 2.63 25.27 -8.49
N GLY A 328 3.41 25.89 -9.39
CA GLY A 328 4.24 27.07 -9.11
C GLY A 328 5.57 26.82 -8.37
N ALA A 329 5.77 25.63 -7.78
CA ALA A 329 6.98 25.27 -7.04
C ALA A 329 8.04 24.63 -7.97
N PRO A 330 9.31 25.09 -7.95
CA PRO A 330 10.37 24.49 -8.74
C PRO A 330 10.70 23.07 -8.24
N ILE A 331 10.96 22.16 -9.18
CA ILE A 331 11.27 20.77 -8.89
C ILE A 331 12.58 20.36 -9.57
N GLN A 332 13.37 19.53 -8.90
CA GLN A 332 14.32 18.64 -9.58
C GLN A 332 13.64 17.32 -9.94
N ARG A 333 12.82 16.82 -9.01
CA ARG A 333 11.95 15.66 -9.20
C ARG A 333 10.74 15.78 -8.27
N ALA A 334 9.57 15.34 -8.72
CA ALA A 334 8.34 15.33 -7.92
C ALA A 334 7.39 14.20 -8.33
N VAL A 335 6.50 13.82 -7.41
CA VAL A 335 5.37 12.93 -7.70
C VAL A 335 4.21 13.78 -8.21
N LEU A 336 3.61 13.39 -9.32
CA LEU A 336 2.41 14.03 -9.87
C LEU A 336 1.14 13.44 -9.27
N ARG A 337 0.19 14.33 -8.98
CA ARG A 337 -1.16 14.05 -8.48
C ARG A 337 -2.18 14.53 -9.50
N ASP A 338 -3.32 13.85 -9.58
CA ASP A 338 -4.42 14.25 -10.47
C ASP A 338 -4.76 15.74 -10.30
N GLY A 339 -4.80 16.46 -11.42
CA GLY A 339 -5.07 17.89 -11.47
C GLY A 339 -3.85 18.81 -11.33
N ASP A 340 -2.65 18.28 -11.06
CA ASP A 340 -1.42 19.07 -10.97
C ASP A 340 -1.16 19.87 -12.26
N THR A 341 -0.72 21.12 -12.08
CA THR A 341 -0.25 21.97 -13.18
C THR A 341 1.27 21.89 -13.26
N ILE A 342 1.78 21.51 -14.42
CA ILE A 342 3.20 21.43 -14.72
C ILE A 342 3.55 22.61 -15.61
N GLU A 343 4.49 23.44 -15.20
CA GLU A 343 4.95 24.58 -15.97
C GLU A 343 6.29 24.24 -16.62
N VAL A 344 6.31 24.26 -17.95
CA VAL A 344 7.50 24.07 -18.79
C VAL A 344 7.60 25.28 -19.72
N GLY A 345 8.51 26.21 -19.40
CA GLY A 345 8.52 27.54 -20.02
C GLY A 345 7.24 28.32 -19.70
N ALA A 346 6.66 28.96 -20.71
CA ALA A 346 5.39 29.69 -20.62
C ALA A 346 4.16 28.80 -20.86
N THR A 347 4.34 27.50 -21.14
CA THR A 347 3.24 26.59 -21.47
C THR A 347 2.84 25.76 -20.25
N PRO A 348 1.64 25.98 -19.67
CA PRO A 348 1.12 25.12 -18.61
C PRO A 348 0.60 23.82 -19.21
N LEU A 349 0.97 22.71 -18.59
CA LEU A 349 0.45 21.38 -18.85
C LEU A 349 -0.37 20.94 -17.64
N ARG A 350 -1.47 20.23 -17.86
CA ARG A 350 -2.26 19.65 -16.78
C ARG A 350 -2.07 18.15 -16.76
N PHE A 351 -1.72 17.61 -15.61
CA PHE A 351 -1.68 16.18 -15.40
C PHE A 351 -3.05 15.68 -14.92
N VAL A 352 -3.54 14.62 -15.55
CA VAL A 352 -4.84 14.01 -15.26
C VAL A 352 -4.66 12.50 -15.11
N LEU A 353 -5.30 11.92 -14.10
CA LEU A 353 -5.44 10.47 -13.96
C LEU A 353 -6.77 10.03 -14.58
N GLU A 354 -6.71 9.29 -15.68
CA GLU A 354 -7.89 8.70 -16.29
C GLU A 354 -8.06 7.25 -15.83
N ARG A 355 -9.27 6.90 -15.38
CA ARG A 355 -9.60 5.52 -15.02
C ARG A 355 -9.63 4.69 -16.29
N GLY A 356 -8.77 3.68 -16.39
CA GLY A 356 -8.92 2.67 -17.45
C GLY A 356 -10.30 1.99 -17.33
N HIS A 357 -10.90 1.65 -18.46
CA HIS A 357 -12.20 0.98 -18.52
C HIS A 357 -12.08 -0.54 -18.42
#